data_AF-A0A9N8PE52-F1
#
_entry.id   AF-A0A9N8PE52-F1
#
_cell.length_a   1.000
_cell.length_b   1.000
_cell.length_c   1.000
_cell.angle_alpha   90.00
_cell.angle_beta   90.00
_cell.angle_gamma   90.00
#
_symmetry.space_group_name_H-M   'P 1'
#
loop_
_entity.id
_entity.type
_entity.pdbx_description
1 polymer ?
#
loop_
_entity_poly.entity_id
_entity_poly.type
_entity_poly.pdbx_seq_one_letter_code
_entity_poly.pdbx_strand_id
1 'polypeptide(L)'
;MSPFPEQTKNFAAKVEFLNSTQRCKLLQDHFTEYLYFHFKKDPDWTFEEVKEYRAKAQTAESTFLDLFRGKAPFNNRTELESYMRDAHENDTGTVIIAQLEAWCDELVAAHASSLQSVMMEDDGAFQLNKTLSPFLSSSSSSSKEPCLWPIVFKVR
;
A
#
# COMPACT_ATOMS: atom_id res chain seq x y z
N MET A 1 -24.99 -0.24 -23.52
CA MET A 1 -23.55 -0.13 -23.87
C MET A 1 -22.77 -0.82 -22.77
N SER A 2 -21.84 -1.72 -23.10
CA SER A 2 -20.95 -2.30 -22.10
C SER A 2 -20.12 -1.16 -21.46
N PRO A 3 -19.91 -1.13 -20.12
CA PRO A 3 -19.04 -0.15 -19.48
C PRO A 3 -17.59 -0.22 -20.00
N PHE A 4 -17.21 -1.35 -20.61
CA PHE A 4 -15.90 -1.60 -21.21
C PHE A 4 -16.09 -2.00 -22.68
N PRO A 5 -15.90 -1.07 -23.64
CA PRO A 5 -16.07 -1.36 -25.07
C PRO A 5 -15.09 -2.42 -25.61
N GLU A 6 -13.95 -2.57 -24.93
CA GLU A 6 -12.89 -3.53 -25.27
C GLU A 6 -13.13 -4.92 -24.64
N GLN A 7 -14.23 -5.08 -23.89
CA GLN A 7 -14.49 -6.29 -23.13
C GLN A 7 -14.80 -7.50 -24.02
N THR A 8 -14.08 -8.59 -23.75
CA THR A 8 -14.21 -9.84 -24.52
C THR A 8 -14.87 -10.98 -23.74
N LYS A 9 -14.81 -10.95 -22.40
CA LYS A 9 -15.44 -11.95 -21.52
C LYS A 9 -16.70 -11.45 -20.82
N ASN A 10 -17.39 -12.31 -20.08
CA ASN A 10 -18.66 -11.97 -19.42
C ASN A 10 -18.53 -10.95 -18.27
N PHE A 11 -17.42 -10.97 -17.54
CA PHE A 11 -17.17 -10.05 -16.43
C PHE A 11 -15.84 -9.33 -16.64
N ALA A 12 -15.83 -8.03 -16.36
CA ALA A 12 -14.64 -7.22 -16.42
C ALA A 12 -14.60 -6.25 -15.23
N ALA A 13 -13.39 -5.90 -14.83
CA ALA A 13 -13.14 -4.83 -13.88
C ALA A 13 -11.89 -4.06 -14.30
N LYS A 14 -11.91 -2.76 -14.04
CA LYS A 14 -10.76 -1.88 -14.24
C LYS A 14 -10.27 -1.38 -12.88
N VAL A 15 -9.02 -1.70 -12.57
CA VAL A 15 -8.31 -1.15 -11.41
C VAL A 15 -7.55 0.08 -11.89
N GLU A 16 -7.77 1.22 -11.26
CA GLU A 16 -6.98 2.44 -11.46
C GLU A 16 -6.12 2.68 -10.20
N PHE A 17 -4.82 2.90 -10.39
CA PHE A 17 -3.86 3.14 -9.32
C PHE A 17 -3.73 4.64 -9.03
N LEU A 18 -3.25 4.96 -7.82
CA LEU A 18 -2.83 6.31 -7.45
C LEU A 18 -1.67 6.75 -8.35
N ASN A 19 -1.69 8.03 -8.74
CA ASN A 19 -0.56 8.65 -9.43
C ASN A 19 0.62 8.90 -8.47
N SER A 20 1.80 9.21 -9.02
CA SER A 20 3.03 9.41 -8.25
C SER A 20 2.86 10.43 -7.11
N THR A 21 2.24 11.58 -7.37
CA THR A 21 1.97 12.60 -6.34
C THR A 21 1.12 12.06 -5.19
N GLN A 22 0.05 11.32 -5.51
CA GLN A 22 -0.83 10.71 -4.52
C GLN A 22 -0.11 9.62 -3.71
N ARG A 23 0.70 8.78 -4.37
CA ARG A 23 1.50 7.74 -3.69
C ARG A 23 2.54 8.35 -2.77
N CYS A 24 3.31 9.32 -3.23
CA CYS A 24 4.28 10.06 -2.40
C CYS A 24 3.62 10.62 -1.14
N LYS A 25 2.45 11.26 -1.30
CA LYS A 25 1.69 11.80 -0.17
C LYS A 25 1.27 10.69 0.81
N LEU A 26 0.68 9.61 0.31
CA LEU A 26 0.27 8.47 1.14
C LEU A 26 1.45 7.87 1.92
N LEU A 27 2.58 7.62 1.25
CA LEU A 27 3.80 7.09 1.86
C LEU A 27 4.37 8.05 2.91
N GLN A 28 4.38 9.34 2.63
CA GLN A 28 4.85 10.37 3.55
C GLN A 28 3.96 10.49 4.78
N ASP A 29 2.63 10.47 4.61
CA ASP A 29 1.66 10.57 5.69
C ASP A 29 1.83 9.35 6.62
N HIS A 30 1.86 8.12 6.09
CA HIS A 30 2.08 6.90 6.88
C HIS A 30 3.47 6.81 7.54
N PHE A 31 4.52 7.22 6.82
CA PHE A 31 5.86 7.28 7.40
C PHE A 31 5.88 8.22 8.60
N THR A 32 5.28 9.41 8.47
CA THR A 32 5.19 10.40 9.54
C THR A 32 4.38 9.89 10.72
N GLU A 33 3.22 9.28 10.48
CA GLU A 33 2.36 8.70 11.52
C GLU A 33 3.09 7.60 12.31
N TYR A 34 3.81 6.73 11.62
CA TYR A 34 4.61 5.69 12.24
C TYR A 34 5.71 6.29 13.11
N LEU A 35 6.51 7.22 12.57
CA LEU A 35 7.59 7.84 13.33
C LEU A 35 7.08 8.63 14.53
N TYR A 36 5.95 9.32 14.37
CA TYR A 36 5.38 10.17 15.41
C TYR A 36 5.05 9.35 16.65
N PHE A 37 4.31 8.24 16.49
CA PHE A 37 3.94 7.38 17.62
C PHE A 37 5.11 6.59 18.20
N HIS A 38 6.03 6.08 17.36
CA HIS A 38 7.08 5.15 17.82
C HIS A 38 8.32 5.88 18.38
N PHE A 39 8.72 6.99 17.77
CA PHE A 39 9.99 7.64 18.07
C PHE A 39 9.87 9.09 18.55
N LYS A 40 8.75 9.78 18.25
CA LYS A 40 8.48 11.15 18.73
C LYS A 40 7.41 11.17 19.82
N LYS A 41 7.48 10.22 20.75
CA LYS A 41 6.53 10.13 21.87
C LYS A 41 6.58 11.40 22.71
N ASP A 42 5.41 11.96 22.94
CA ASP A 42 5.23 13.09 23.86
C ASP A 42 4.65 12.58 25.19
N PRO A 43 5.29 12.85 26.34
CA PRO A 43 4.75 12.50 27.64
C PRO A 43 3.43 13.22 27.98
N ASP A 44 3.12 14.33 27.30
CA ASP A 44 1.91 15.12 27.54
C ASP A 44 0.69 14.64 26.75
N TRP A 45 0.83 13.60 25.91
CA TRP A 45 -0.32 13.03 25.22
C TRP A 45 -1.36 12.51 26.21
N THR A 46 -2.59 12.95 25.99
CA THR A 46 -3.78 12.42 26.63
C THR A 46 -3.99 10.95 26.25
N PHE A 47 -4.80 10.25 27.04
CA PHE A 47 -5.18 8.88 26.73
C PHE A 47 -5.84 8.75 25.34
N GLU A 48 -6.64 9.73 24.93
CA GLU A 48 -7.30 9.74 23.62
C GLU A 48 -6.29 9.92 22.49
N GLU A 49 -5.34 10.84 22.63
CA GLU A 49 -4.26 11.05 21.67
C GLU A 49 -3.37 9.82 21.52
N VAL A 50 -2.96 9.19 22.64
CA VAL A 50 -2.21 7.93 22.60
C VAL A 50 -2.96 6.86 21.80
N LYS A 51 -4.26 6.73 22.02
CA LYS A 51 -5.10 5.75 21.30
C LYS A 51 -5.18 6.08 19.82
N GLU A 52 -5.37 7.35 19.47
CA GLU A 52 -5.44 7.80 18.07
C GLU A 52 -4.12 7.59 17.33
N TYR A 53 -3.01 8.07 17.89
CA TYR A 53 -1.69 7.95 17.26
C TYR A 53 -1.24 6.50 17.15
N ARG A 54 -1.56 5.67 18.14
CA ARG A 54 -1.35 4.23 18.05
C ARG A 54 -2.12 3.62 16.88
N ALA A 55 -3.38 4.00 16.71
CA ALA A 55 -4.20 3.46 15.61
C ALA A 55 -3.63 3.87 14.25
N LYS A 56 -3.23 5.14 14.08
CA LYS A 56 -2.58 5.63 12.85
C LYS A 56 -1.28 4.88 12.56
N ALA A 57 -0.42 4.72 13.55
CA ALA A 57 0.83 3.97 13.40
C ALA A 57 0.61 2.50 13.05
N GLN A 58 -0.42 1.86 13.63
CA GLN A 58 -0.80 0.48 13.28
C GLN A 58 -1.33 0.38 11.84
N THR A 59 -2.11 1.36 11.38
CA THR A 59 -2.54 1.43 9.98
C THR A 59 -1.36 1.61 9.03
N ALA A 60 -0.41 2.50 9.35
CA ALA A 60 0.81 2.71 8.59
C ALA A 60 1.65 1.44 8.51
N GLU A 61 1.88 0.77 9.65
CA GLU A 61 2.62 -0.49 9.73
C GLU A 61 1.97 -1.58 8.85
N SER A 62 0.67 -1.81 9.01
CA SER A 62 -0.06 -2.80 8.20
C SER A 62 0.02 -2.48 6.72
N THR A 63 -0.12 -1.21 6.35
CA THR A 63 -0.05 -0.75 4.97
C THR A 63 1.31 -1.05 4.35
N PHE A 64 2.39 -0.74 5.07
CA PHE A 64 3.75 -1.01 4.59
C PHE A 64 4.04 -2.51 4.47
N LEU A 65 3.66 -3.32 5.46
CA LEU A 65 3.86 -4.77 5.44
C LEU A 65 3.03 -5.47 4.35
N ASP A 66 1.86 -4.93 4.02
CA ASP A 66 1.03 -5.44 2.93
C ASP A 66 1.59 -5.02 1.56
N LEU A 67 1.92 -3.74 1.39
CA LEU A 67 2.35 -3.19 0.11
C LEU A 67 3.73 -3.67 -0.31
N PHE A 68 4.66 -3.79 0.64
CA PHE A 68 6.07 -4.14 0.36
C PHE A 68 6.43 -5.55 0.81
N ARG A 69 5.44 -6.43 0.96
CA ARG A 69 5.66 -7.83 1.32
C ARG A 69 6.71 -8.48 0.42
N GLY A 70 7.71 -9.13 1.00
CA GLY A 70 8.82 -9.74 0.28
C GLY A 70 9.99 -8.80 -0.02
N LYS A 71 9.89 -7.50 0.26
CA LYS A 71 11.07 -6.63 0.38
C LYS A 71 11.72 -6.86 1.74
N ALA A 72 13.04 -6.96 1.76
CA ALA A 72 13.80 -7.32 2.97
C ALA A 72 13.43 -6.52 4.24
N PRO A 73 13.14 -5.20 4.19
CA PRO A 73 12.76 -4.45 5.39
C PRO A 73 11.30 -4.66 5.84
N PHE A 74 10.49 -5.41 5.09
CA PHE A 74 9.04 -5.49 5.29
C PHE A 74 8.53 -6.94 5.41
N ASN A 75 9.39 -7.91 5.75
CA ASN A 75 8.89 -9.28 5.97
C ASN A 75 8.25 -9.44 7.34
N ASN A 76 8.64 -8.63 8.32
CA ASN A 76 8.06 -8.63 9.66
C ASN A 76 8.18 -7.26 10.33
N ARG A 77 7.50 -7.12 11.48
CA ARG A 77 7.45 -5.87 12.25
C ARG A 77 8.83 -5.42 12.74
N THR A 78 9.71 -6.36 13.11
CA THR A 78 11.04 -6.03 13.66
C THR A 78 11.94 -5.44 12.58
N GLU A 79 11.92 -6.01 11.37
CA GLU A 79 12.65 -5.48 10.22
C GLU A 79 12.13 -4.10 9.82
N LEU A 80 10.81 -3.92 9.81
CA LEU A 80 10.18 -2.63 9.52
C LEU A 80 10.59 -1.59 10.56
N GLU A 81 10.51 -1.92 11.84
CA GLU A 81 10.88 -1.01 12.92
C GLU A 81 12.35 -0.60 12.82
N SER A 82 13.26 -1.55 12.54
CA SER A 82 14.68 -1.25 12.32
C SER A 82 14.87 -0.28 11.15
N TYR A 83 14.21 -0.55 10.02
CA TYR A 83 14.30 0.28 8.83
C TYR A 83 13.78 1.71 9.05
N MET A 84 12.64 1.85 9.74
CA MET A 84 12.06 3.15 10.07
C MET A 84 12.89 3.91 11.12
N ARG A 85 13.50 3.20 12.07
CA ARG A 85 14.39 3.78 13.07
C ARG A 85 15.66 4.34 12.42
N ASP A 86 16.31 3.56 11.57
CA ASP A 86 17.50 4.01 10.83
C ASP A 86 17.20 5.27 10.02
N ALA A 87 16.01 5.32 9.40
CA ALA A 87 15.52 6.49 8.69
C ALA A 87 15.45 7.75 9.56
N HIS A 88 14.94 7.56 10.77
CA HIS A 88 14.69 8.64 11.72
C HIS A 88 16.00 9.16 12.32
N GLU A 89 16.89 8.26 12.73
CA GLU A 89 18.17 8.60 13.37
C GLU A 89 19.13 9.29 12.40
N ASN A 90 19.07 8.94 11.11
CA ASN A 90 19.94 9.52 10.07
C ASN A 90 19.29 10.66 9.28
N ASP A 91 18.07 11.07 9.63
CA ASP A 91 17.28 12.09 8.92
C ASP A 91 17.13 11.81 7.40
N THR A 92 17.00 10.53 7.02
CA THR A 92 16.92 10.10 5.62
C THR A 92 15.48 9.88 5.15
N GLY A 93 14.50 10.54 5.77
CA GLY A 93 13.07 10.36 5.48
C GLY A 93 12.73 10.56 4.00
N THR A 94 13.26 11.62 3.37
CA THR A 94 13.04 11.89 1.94
C THR A 94 13.61 10.80 1.04
N VAL A 95 14.78 10.24 1.39
CA VAL A 95 15.42 9.17 0.62
C VAL A 95 14.59 7.89 0.71
N ILE A 96 14.10 7.56 1.90
CA ILE A 96 13.24 6.38 2.07
C ILE A 96 11.92 6.55 1.31
N ILE A 97 11.27 7.71 1.40
CA ILE A 97 10.01 7.95 0.66
C ILE A 97 10.23 7.76 -0.85
N ALA A 98 11.33 8.26 -1.41
CA ALA A 98 11.67 8.05 -2.82
C ALA A 98 11.90 6.56 -3.15
N GLN A 99 12.57 5.81 -2.26
CA GLN A 99 12.77 4.37 -2.44
C GLN A 99 11.46 3.58 -2.39
N LEU A 100 10.56 3.94 -1.46
CA LEU A 100 9.24 3.32 -1.36
C LEU A 100 8.38 3.64 -2.59
N GLU A 101 8.49 4.85 -3.13
CA GLU A 101 7.77 5.22 -4.36
C GLU A 101 8.29 4.48 -5.59
N ALA A 102 9.61 4.30 -5.71
CA ALA A 102 10.19 3.47 -6.76
C ALA A 102 9.69 2.02 -6.70
N TRP A 103 9.52 1.44 -5.50
CA TRP A 103 8.91 0.12 -5.36
C TRP A 103 7.42 0.11 -5.71
N CYS A 104 6.68 1.18 -5.44
CA CYS A 104 5.31 1.31 -5.93
C CYS A 104 5.28 1.31 -7.46
N ASP A 105 6.21 1.98 -8.13
CA ASP A 105 6.32 1.95 -9.59
C ASP A 105 6.61 0.54 -10.12
N GLU A 106 7.53 -0.20 -9.49
CA GLU A 106 7.77 -1.61 -9.81
C GLU A 106 6.50 -2.46 -9.69
N LEU A 107 5.74 -2.29 -8.60
CA LEU A 107 4.49 -3.01 -8.36
C LEU A 107 3.42 -2.67 -9.39
N VAL A 108 3.27 -1.38 -9.74
CA VAL A 108 2.31 -0.95 -10.76
C VAL A 108 2.73 -1.43 -12.14
N ALA A 109 4.01 -1.33 -12.52
CA ALA A 109 4.52 -1.77 -13.81
C ALA A 109 4.38 -3.30 -14.02
N ALA A 110 4.44 -4.08 -12.93
CA ALA A 110 4.17 -5.52 -12.99
C ALA A 110 2.71 -5.85 -13.36
N HIS A 111 1.77 -4.92 -13.15
CA HIS A 111 0.34 -5.14 -13.39
C HIS A 111 -0.24 -4.30 -14.53
N ALA A 112 0.36 -3.14 -14.86
CA ALA A 112 -0.13 -2.20 -15.84
C ALA A 112 0.98 -1.80 -16.81
N SER A 113 0.70 -1.90 -18.12
CA SER A 113 1.69 -1.71 -19.18
C SER A 113 2.01 -0.23 -19.49
N SER A 114 1.22 0.74 -19.03
CA SER A 114 1.53 2.19 -19.19
C SER A 114 0.52 3.17 -18.54
N LEU A 115 -0.74 2.77 -18.36
CA LEU A 115 -1.86 3.70 -18.10
C LEU A 115 -2.29 3.85 -16.63
N GLN A 116 -1.42 3.51 -15.66
CA GLN A 116 -1.76 3.44 -14.23
C GLN A 116 -3.09 2.70 -13.97
N SER A 117 -3.43 1.77 -14.85
CA SER A 117 -4.66 1.00 -14.77
C SER A 117 -4.50 -0.32 -15.48
N VAL A 118 -5.23 -1.32 -14.99
CA VAL A 118 -5.26 -2.67 -15.54
C VAL A 118 -6.71 -3.09 -15.69
N MET A 119 -7.06 -3.61 -16.86
CA MET A 119 -8.33 -4.26 -17.10
C MET A 119 -8.17 -5.76 -16.91
N MET A 120 -9.05 -6.34 -16.10
CA MET A 120 -9.08 -7.76 -15.79
C MET A 120 -10.42 -8.32 -16.22
N GLU A 121 -10.39 -9.48 -16.87
CA GLU A 121 -11.59 -10.10 -17.42
C GLU A 121 -11.62 -11.59 -17.10
N ASP A 122 -12.80 -12.06 -16.71
CA ASP A 122 -13.08 -13.49 -16.53
C ASP A 122 -14.51 -13.84 -16.97
N ASP A 123 -14.73 -15.11 -17.31
CA ASP A 123 -16.07 -15.62 -17.63
C ASP A 123 -16.88 -15.96 -16.37
N GLY A 124 -16.22 -16.09 -15.21
CA GLY A 124 -16.85 -16.30 -13.92
C GLY A 124 -16.58 -15.17 -12.94
N ALA A 125 -17.66 -14.61 -12.37
CA ALA A 125 -17.58 -13.55 -11.35
C ALA A 125 -16.70 -13.93 -10.15
N PHE A 126 -16.72 -15.21 -9.74
CA PHE A 126 -15.89 -15.69 -8.63
C PHE A 126 -14.39 -15.64 -8.95
N GLN A 127 -13.99 -16.01 -10.18
CA GLN A 127 -12.59 -15.99 -10.59
C GLN A 127 -12.09 -14.56 -10.80
N LEU A 128 -12.95 -13.68 -11.34
CA LEU A 128 -12.65 -12.25 -11.41
C LEU A 128 -12.41 -11.68 -9.99
N ASN A 129 -13.30 -11.99 -9.04
CA ASN A 129 -13.14 -11.52 -7.65
C ASN A 129 -11.84 -12.04 -7.02
N LYS A 130 -11.50 -13.31 -7.22
CA LYS A 130 -10.24 -13.89 -6.75
C LYS A 130 -9.02 -13.17 -7.34
N THR A 131 -9.08 -12.80 -8.62
CA THR A 131 -8.01 -12.04 -9.28
C THR A 131 -7.93 -10.61 -8.76
N LEU A 132 -9.07 -10.00 -8.41
CA LEU A 132 -9.14 -8.66 -7.85
C LEU A 132 -8.74 -8.58 -6.37
N SER A 133 -8.68 -9.70 -5.64
CA SER A 133 -8.47 -9.67 -4.18
C SER A 133 -7.25 -8.86 -3.72
N PRO A 134 -6.08 -8.88 -4.40
CA PRO A 134 -4.91 -8.09 -4.00
C PRO A 134 -5.14 -6.56 -4.08
N PHE A 135 -6.15 -6.13 -4.85
CA PHE A 135 -6.49 -4.72 -5.09
C PHE A 135 -7.63 -4.22 -4.20
N LEU A 136 -8.35 -5.13 -3.54
CA LEU A 136 -9.57 -4.80 -2.80
C LEU A 136 -9.37 -4.76 -1.28
N SER A 137 -8.43 -5.54 -0.75
CA SER A 137 -8.25 -5.67 0.70
C SER A 137 -6.87 -6.18 1.07
N SER A 138 -6.51 -6.01 2.35
CA SER A 138 -5.35 -6.69 2.94
C SER A 138 -5.41 -8.20 2.72
N SER A 139 -4.27 -8.81 2.39
CA SER A 139 -4.18 -10.26 2.29
C SER A 139 -4.25 -10.92 3.66
N SER A 140 -4.68 -12.19 3.67
CA SER A 140 -4.45 -13.06 4.80
C SER A 140 -2.94 -13.15 5.11
N SER A 141 -2.60 -13.39 6.38
CA SER A 141 -1.22 -13.56 6.85
C SER A 141 -0.46 -14.71 6.17
N SER A 142 -1.15 -15.59 5.43
CA SER A 142 -0.59 -16.69 4.67
C SER A 142 -0.13 -16.34 3.26
N SER A 143 -0.54 -15.19 2.69
CA SER A 143 -0.10 -14.79 1.35
C SER A 143 1.34 -14.31 1.38
N LYS A 144 2.16 -14.70 0.40
CA LYS A 144 3.52 -14.18 0.23
C LYS A 144 3.60 -12.99 -0.73
N GLU A 145 2.48 -12.64 -1.35
CA GLU A 145 2.43 -11.62 -2.40
C GLU A 145 2.08 -10.24 -1.82
N PRO A 146 2.62 -9.16 -2.42
CA PRO A 146 2.21 -7.80 -2.13
C PRO A 146 0.70 -7.58 -2.31
N CYS A 147 0.11 -6.73 -1.48
CA CYS A 147 -1.26 -6.25 -1.67
C CYS A 147 -1.22 -4.81 -2.19
N LEU A 148 -1.82 -4.58 -3.35
CA LEU A 148 -1.80 -3.28 -4.00
C LEU A 148 -2.97 -2.39 -3.58
N TRP A 149 -3.93 -2.89 -2.79
CA TRP A 149 -5.07 -2.11 -2.28
C TRP A 149 -4.71 -0.71 -1.73
N PRO A 150 -3.57 -0.48 -1.02
CA PRO A 150 -3.25 0.84 -0.50
C PRO A 150 -2.96 1.88 -1.59
N ILE A 151 -2.57 1.43 -2.78
CA ILE A 151 -2.24 2.28 -3.92
C ILE A 151 -3.30 2.22 -5.02
N VAL A 152 -4.46 1.60 -4.75
CA VAL A 152 -5.61 1.61 -5.66
C VAL A 152 -6.42 2.89 -5.44
N PHE A 153 -6.64 3.64 -6.51
CA PHE A 153 -7.51 4.81 -6.50
C PHE A 153 -8.99 4.40 -6.54
N LYS A 154 -9.34 3.46 -7.43
CA LYS A 154 -10.69 2.89 -7.53
C LYS A 154 -10.70 1.62 -8.38
N VAL A 155 -11.74 0.81 -8.17
CA VAL A 155 -12.10 -0.34 -9.02
C VAL A 155 -13.49 -0.08 -9.62
N ARG A 156 -13.67 -0.35 -10.91
CA ARG A 156 -14.92 -0.16 -11.66
C ARG A 156 -15.26 -1.38 -12.48
#